data_AF-A0A953INW4-F1
#
_entry.id   AF-A0A953INW4-F1
#
_cell.length_a   1.000
_cell.length_b   1.000
_cell.length_c   1.000
_cell.angle_alpha   90.00
_cell.angle_beta   90.00
_cell.angle_gamma   90.00
#
_symmetry.space_group_name_H-M   'P 1'
#
loop_
_entity.id
_entity.type
_entity.pdbx_description
1 polymer ?
#
loop_
_entity_poly.entity_id
_entity_poly.type
_entity_poly.pdbx_seq_one_letter_code
_entity_poly.pdbx_strand_id
1 'polypeptide(L)'
;MAVAAEGLPAFEVVVRDGVFIPKTVEVPAGQRVKLVLINEGPGPLEFENDEMRIEKVLSAGARSFVVLPKLKPGEYDFIDEFNPITGELKVIAK
;
A
#
# COMPACT_ATOMS: atom_id res chain seq x y z
N MET A 1 -19.65 -12.76 25.60
CA MET A 1 -18.24 -12.33 25.47
C MET A 1 -18.11 -11.70 24.09
N ALA A 2 -18.17 -10.37 24.00
CA ALA A 2 -18.01 -9.66 22.74
C ALA A 2 -16.51 -9.64 22.41
N VAL A 3 -16.12 -10.29 21.33
CA VAL A 3 -14.75 -10.18 20.80
C VAL A 3 -14.61 -8.77 20.25
N ALA A 4 -13.84 -7.93 20.95
CA ALA A 4 -13.36 -6.70 20.34
C ALA A 4 -12.56 -7.09 19.10
N ALA A 5 -13.01 -6.66 17.92
CA ALA A 5 -12.22 -6.80 16.72
C ALA A 5 -10.97 -5.95 16.89
N GLU A 6 -9.86 -6.57 17.29
CA GLU A 6 -8.55 -5.93 17.18
C GLU A 6 -8.38 -5.57 15.70
N GLY A 7 -8.32 -4.27 15.41
CA GLY A 7 -8.26 -3.77 14.03
C GLY A 7 -7.04 -4.34 13.31
N LEU A 8 -7.16 -4.54 11.99
CA LEU A 8 -6.03 -4.97 11.17
C LEU A 8 -4.84 -4.03 11.39
N PRO A 9 -3.60 -4.54 11.57
CA PRO A 9 -2.40 -3.72 11.60
C PRO A 9 -2.36 -2.82 10.36
N ALA A 10 -2.15 -1.52 10.60
CA ALA A 10 -2.19 -0.49 9.57
C ALA A 10 -0.82 0.14 9.39
N PHE A 11 -0.40 0.28 8.14
CA PHE A 11 0.85 0.90 7.74
C PHE A 11 0.54 2.05 6.79
N GLU A 12 1.06 3.23 7.07
CA GLU A 12 0.83 4.41 6.23
C GLU A 12 1.93 4.54 5.18
N VAL A 13 1.51 4.90 3.97
CA VAL A 13 2.37 5.23 2.83
C VAL A 13 1.87 6.56 2.26
N VAL A 14 2.76 7.54 2.27
CA VAL A 14 2.54 8.84 1.64
C VAL A 14 3.06 8.76 0.20
N VAL A 15 2.32 9.35 -0.73
CA VAL A 15 2.78 9.57 -2.10
C VAL A 15 2.87 11.07 -2.32
N ARG A 16 4.08 11.55 -2.60
CA ARG A 16 4.36 12.95 -2.89
C ARG A 16 5.18 13.03 -4.16
N ASP A 17 4.76 13.85 -5.11
CA ASP A 17 5.43 14.03 -6.39
C ASP A 17 5.72 12.69 -7.11
N GLY A 18 4.75 11.76 -7.04
CA GLY A 18 4.86 10.43 -7.67
C GLY A 18 5.87 9.50 -6.99
N VAL A 19 6.28 9.77 -5.74
CA VAL A 19 7.22 8.95 -4.96
C VAL A 19 6.54 8.41 -3.71
N PHE A 20 6.61 7.09 -3.51
CA PHE A 20 6.17 6.44 -2.27
C PHE A 20 7.15 6.69 -1.12
N ILE A 21 6.61 7.04 0.03
CA ILE A 21 7.35 7.36 1.25
C ILE A 21 6.69 6.60 2.43
N PRO A 22 7.40 5.64 3.05
CA PRO A 22 8.72 5.14 2.67
C PRO A 22 8.69 4.32 1.35
N LYS A 23 9.85 4.10 0.72
CA LYS A 23 10.00 3.19 -0.42
C LYS A 23 9.92 1.70 -0.05
N THR A 24 10.00 1.39 1.23
CA THR A 24 9.89 0.03 1.75
C THR A 24 9.03 0.00 3.00
N VAL A 25 8.07 -0.90 3.04
CA VAL A 25 7.19 -1.14 4.20
C VAL A 25 7.34 -2.59 4.64
N GLU A 26 7.70 -2.78 5.90
CA GLU A 26 7.75 -4.11 6.50
C GLU A 26 6.41 -4.44 7.17
N VAL A 27 5.84 -5.60 6.87
CA VAL A 27 4.55 -6.05 7.40
C VAL A 27 4.64 -7.47 7.95
N PRO A 28 3.81 -7.84 8.94
CA PRO A 28 3.76 -9.20 9.45
C PRO A 28 3.22 -10.18 8.41
N ALA A 29 3.95 -11.28 8.17
CA ALA A 29 3.49 -12.38 7.34
C ALA A 29 2.35 -13.18 8.01
N GLY A 30 1.57 -13.91 7.22
CA GLY A 30 0.55 -14.84 7.73
C GLY A 30 -0.75 -14.21 8.25
N GLN A 31 -0.85 -12.88 8.25
CA GLN A 31 -2.08 -12.17 8.62
C GLN A 31 -2.44 -11.06 7.62
N ARG A 32 -3.72 -10.66 7.63
CA ARG A 32 -4.17 -9.53 6.80
C ARG A 32 -3.65 -8.23 7.40
N VAL A 33 -3.24 -7.30 6.54
CA VAL A 33 -2.79 -5.97 6.96
C VAL A 33 -3.45 -4.90 6.11
N LYS A 34 -3.54 -3.69 6.63
CA LYS A 34 -4.05 -2.52 5.92
C LYS A 34 -2.89 -1.64 5.49
N LEU A 35 -2.77 -1.34 4.20
CA LEU A 35 -1.93 -0.23 3.73
C LEU A 35 -2.81 0.99 3.53
N VAL A 36 -2.52 2.05 4.27
CA VAL A 36 -3.19 3.33 4.17
C VAL A 36 -2.39 4.22 3.22
N LEU A 37 -3.01 4.61 2.11
CA LEU A 37 -2.40 5.41 1.07
C LEU A 37 -2.86 6.86 1.21
N ILE A 38 -1.92 7.80 1.20
CA ILE A 38 -2.16 9.24 1.29
C ILE A 38 -1.49 9.88 0.08
N ASN A 39 -2.28 10.29 -0.92
CA ASN A 39 -1.75 10.98 -2.09
C ASN A 39 -1.70 12.48 -1.81
N GLU A 40 -0.52 13.05 -1.57
CA GLU A 40 -0.32 14.50 -1.39
C GLU A 40 -0.27 15.26 -2.73
N GLY A 41 -0.27 14.55 -3.86
CA GLY A 41 -0.29 15.13 -5.21
C GLY A 41 1.10 15.53 -5.74
N PRO A 42 1.14 16.33 -6.82
CA PRO A 42 0.01 17.01 -7.46
C PRO A 42 -0.82 16.15 -8.44
N GLY A 43 -0.41 14.92 -8.76
CA GLY A 43 -1.08 14.04 -9.72
C GLY A 43 -1.96 12.95 -9.11
N PRO A 44 -2.73 12.20 -9.93
CA PRO A 44 -3.36 10.96 -9.49
C PRO A 44 -2.30 9.90 -9.15
N LEU A 45 -2.68 8.97 -8.29
CA LEU A 45 -1.94 7.76 -7.95
C LEU A 45 -2.75 6.55 -8.41
N GLU A 46 -2.13 5.63 -9.13
CA GLU A 46 -2.65 4.30 -9.41
C GLU A 46 -1.79 3.24 -8.74
N PHE A 47 -2.15 2.88 -7.51
CA PHE A 47 -1.43 1.89 -6.72
C PHE A 47 -1.77 0.48 -7.20
N GLU A 48 -0.78 -0.23 -7.75
CA GLU A 48 -1.00 -1.53 -8.40
C GLU A 48 0.00 -2.61 -7.98
N ASN A 49 -0.48 -3.84 -7.85
CA ASN A 49 0.29 -5.07 -8.00
C ASN A 49 -0.50 -6.07 -8.85
N ASP A 50 -0.03 -6.33 -10.07
CA ASP A 50 -0.70 -7.19 -11.06
C ASP A 50 -0.75 -8.67 -10.61
N GLU A 51 0.34 -9.20 -10.05
CA GLU A 51 0.42 -10.60 -9.59
C GLU A 51 -0.67 -10.93 -8.55
N MET A 52 -0.96 -9.97 -7.68
CA MET A 52 -1.97 -10.07 -6.62
C MET A 52 -3.34 -9.53 -7.04
N ARG A 53 -3.45 -8.89 -8.22
CA ARG A 53 -4.65 -8.21 -8.71
C ARG A 53 -5.19 -7.18 -7.73
N ILE A 54 -4.31 -6.37 -7.18
CA ILE A 54 -4.66 -5.27 -6.27
C ILE A 54 -4.43 -3.97 -7.03
N GLU A 55 -5.50 -3.21 -7.22
CA GLU A 55 -5.47 -1.87 -7.81
C GLU A 55 -6.18 -0.87 -6.88
N LYS A 56 -5.67 0.37 -6.86
CA LYS A 56 -6.36 1.48 -6.21
C LYS A 56 -5.97 2.82 -6.82
N VAL A 57 -6.96 3.50 -7.40
CA VAL A 57 -6.80 4.87 -7.89
C VAL A 57 -7.18 5.89 -6.80
N LEU A 58 -6.32 6.90 -6.60
CA LEU A 58 -6.53 8.03 -5.70
C LEU A 58 -6.24 9.34 -6.43
N SER A 59 -7.19 10.29 -6.38
CA SER A 59 -6.93 11.68 -6.79
C SER A 59 -5.94 12.36 -5.83
N ALA A 60 -5.30 13.45 -6.29
CA ALA A 60 -4.46 14.28 -5.44
C ALA A 60 -5.24 14.78 -4.20
N GLY A 61 -4.59 14.76 -3.03
CA GLY A 61 -5.18 15.09 -1.73
C GLY A 61 -6.05 13.98 -1.11
N ALA A 62 -6.29 12.88 -1.84
CA ALA A 62 -7.14 11.80 -1.34
C ALA A 62 -6.38 10.86 -0.37
N ARG A 63 -7.13 10.30 0.58
CA ARG A 63 -6.68 9.24 1.48
C ARG A 63 -7.62 8.04 1.34
N SER A 64 -7.05 6.85 1.18
CA SER A 64 -7.78 5.60 1.15
C SER A 64 -6.91 4.48 1.73
N PHE A 65 -7.39 3.24 1.71
CA PHE A 65 -6.59 2.08 2.06
C PHE A 65 -6.87 0.91 1.11
N VAL A 66 -5.94 -0.04 1.09
CA VAL A 66 -6.13 -1.41 0.62
C VAL A 66 -5.92 -2.37 1.77
N VAL A 67 -6.54 -3.55 1.70
CA VAL A 67 -6.28 -4.63 2.65
C VAL A 67 -5.52 -5.72 1.91
N LEU A 68 -4.27 -5.93 2.29
CA LEU A 68 -3.48 -7.03 1.75
C LEU A 68 -3.98 -8.35 2.34
N PRO A 69 -3.97 -9.44 1.54
CA PRO A 69 -4.27 -10.78 2.02
C PRO A 69 -3.19 -11.25 3.01
N LYS A 70 -3.33 -12.48 3.50
CA LYS A 70 -2.28 -13.12 4.31
C LYS A 70 -1.08 -13.41 3.43
N LEU A 71 -0.09 -12.52 3.44
CA LEU A 71 1.13 -12.66 2.67
C LEU A 71 1.98 -13.83 3.19
N LYS A 72 2.65 -14.52 2.28
CA LYS A 72 3.75 -15.42 2.65
C LYS A 72 4.99 -14.56 2.92
N PRO A 73 5.98 -15.04 3.69
CA PRO A 73 7.25 -14.34 3.79
C PRO A 73 7.85 -14.10 2.41
N GLY A 74 8.28 -12.87 2.13
CA GLY A 74 8.77 -12.48 0.81
C GLY A 74 8.65 -10.99 0.53
N GLU A 75 9.02 -10.60 -0.68
CA GLU A 75 8.93 -9.24 -1.19
C GLU A 75 7.81 -9.14 -2.22
N TYR A 76 7.07 -8.03 -2.17
CA TYR A 76 5.95 -7.73 -3.05
C TYR A 76 6.12 -6.31 -3.55
N ASP A 77 6.33 -6.15 -4.86
CA ASP A 77 6.53 -4.84 -5.47
C ASP A 77 5.18 -4.26 -5.90
N PHE A 78 4.98 -2.99 -5.60
CA PHE A 78 3.83 -2.20 -6.01
C PHE A 78 4.34 -1.00 -6.81
N ILE A 79 3.54 -0.55 -7.76
CA ILE A 79 3.86 0.61 -8.59
C ILE A 79 2.78 1.68 -8.52
N ASP A 80 3.15 2.89 -8.91
CA ASP A 80 2.23 3.91 -9.39
C ASP A 80 2.21 3.86 -10.91
N GLU A 81 1.17 3.31 -11.53
CA GLU A 81 1.11 3.16 -13.00
C GLU A 81 1.17 4.53 -13.72
N PHE A 82 0.71 5.61 -13.07
CA PHE A 82 0.82 6.96 -13.61
C PHE A 82 2.22 7.56 -13.49
N ASN A 83 3.08 7.01 -12.64
CA ASN A 83 4.45 7.49 -12.39
C ASN A 83 5.46 6.33 -12.38
N PRO A 84 5.62 5.55 -13.47
CA PRO A 84 6.32 4.26 -13.47
C PRO A 84 7.84 4.36 -13.25
N ILE A 85 8.42 5.56 -13.31
CA ILE A 85 9.85 5.79 -13.08
C ILE A 85 10.15 6.04 -11.59
N THR A 86 9.21 6.65 -10.87
CA THR A 86 9.43 7.15 -9.49
C THR A 86 8.58 6.41 -8.46
N GLY A 87 7.41 5.93 -8.88
CA GLY A 87 6.42 5.28 -8.06
C GLY A 87 6.70 3.79 -7.95
N GLU A 88 7.73 3.44 -7.19
CA GLU A 88 7.98 2.06 -6.76
C GLU A 88 7.88 1.97 -5.23
N LEU A 89 7.14 0.97 -4.76
CA LEU A 89 7.05 0.60 -3.35
C LEU A 89 7.35 -0.88 -3.18
N LYS A 90 8.25 -1.21 -2.27
CA LYS A 90 8.51 -2.60 -1.87
C LYS A 90 7.83 -2.92 -0.54
N VAL A 91 7.00 -3.95 -0.50
CA VAL A 91 6.41 -4.48 0.73
C VAL A 91 7.14 -5.77 1.11
N ILE A 92 7.72 -5.82 2.30
CA ILE A 92 8.42 -7.00 2.81
C ILE A 92 7.56 -7.65 3.89
N ALA A 93 7.05 -8.85 3.59
CA ALA A 93 6.33 -9.67 4.56
C ALA A 93 7.33 -10.55 5.31
N LYS A 94 7.33 -10.48 6.65
CA LYS A 94 8.18 -11.31 7.50
C LYS A 94 7.50 -11.71 8.81
#